data_AF-S4P0P4-F1
#
_entry.id   AF-S4P0P4-F1
#
_cell.length_a   1.000
_cell.length_b   1.000
_cell.length_c   1.000
_cell.angle_alpha   90.00
_cell.angle_beta   90.00
_cell.angle_gamma   90.00
#
_symmetry.space_group_name_H-M   'P 1'
#
loop_
_entity.id
_entity.type
_entity.pdbx_description
1 polymer ?
#
loop_
_entity_poly.entity_id
_entity_poly.type
_entity_poly.pdbx_seq_one_letter_code
_entity_poly.pdbx_strand_id
1 'polypeptide(L)' 'PGRPIWQCANKREPEKEQEAQRWIEAVIGEKFPADVPYEHALRNGIILCKLMNRLQPGIISKVNISGGDYKFMDNIS' A
#
# COMPACT_ATOMS: atom_id res chain seq x y z
N PRO A 1 -21.60 7.79 -22.02
CA PRO A 1 -21.65 6.33 -21.84
C PRO A 1 -20.70 5.87 -20.71
N GLY A 2 -21.21 5.89 -19.48
CA GLY A 2 -20.47 5.45 -18.28
C GLY A 2 -20.62 3.94 -18.08
N ARG A 3 -19.53 3.29 -17.64
CA ARG A 3 -19.48 1.84 -17.43
C ARG A 3 -20.45 1.44 -16.28
N PRO A 4 -21.26 0.37 -16.41
CA PRO A 4 -22.27 0.00 -15.42
C PRO A 4 -21.67 -0.57 -14.12
N ILE A 5 -22.37 -0.28 -13.02
CA ILE A 5 -22.01 -0.54 -11.60
C ILE A 5 -21.77 -2.01 -11.20
N TRP A 6 -21.94 -2.98 -12.10
CA TRP A 6 -21.77 -4.42 -11.84
C TRP A 6 -20.53 -5.04 -12.51
N GLN A 7 -19.82 -4.29 -13.36
CA GLN A 7 -18.47 -4.71 -13.75
C GLN A 7 -17.52 -4.43 -12.59
N CYS A 8 -17.46 -5.37 -11.64
CA CYS A 8 -16.45 -5.36 -10.59
C CYS A 8 -15.08 -5.13 -11.24
N ALA A 9 -14.39 -4.10 -10.74
CA ALA A 9 -13.10 -3.58 -11.17
C ALA A 9 -11.94 -4.56 -10.92
N ASN A 10 -12.08 -5.82 -11.34
CA ASN A 10 -11.08 -6.88 -11.18
C ASN A 10 -10.02 -6.84 -12.30
N LYS A 11 -9.69 -5.63 -12.77
CA LYS A 11 -8.59 -5.38 -13.69
C LYS A 11 -7.69 -4.37 -13.00
N ARG A 12 -6.45 -4.76 -12.74
CA ARG A 12 -5.42 -3.82 -12.33
C ARG A 12 -5.16 -2.89 -13.51
N GLU A 13 -5.40 -1.60 -13.28
CA GLU A 13 -5.16 -0.56 -14.27
C GLU A 13 -3.82 0.09 -13.93
N PRO A 14 -2.77 -0.03 -14.78
CA PRO A 14 -1.42 0.39 -14.43
C PRO A 14 -1.33 1.90 -14.16
N GLU A 15 -2.21 2.69 -14.78
CA GLU A 15 -2.32 4.13 -14.55
C GLU A 15 -2.80 4.44 -13.13
N LYS A 16 -3.75 3.64 -12.61
CA LYS A 16 -4.26 3.79 -11.23
C LYS A 16 -3.26 3.33 -10.19
N GLU A 17 -2.49 2.28 -10.47
CA GLU A 17 -1.39 1.86 -9.60
C GLU A 17 -0.32 2.94 -9.49
N GLN A 18 0.03 3.60 -10.60
CA GLN A 18 0.97 4.73 -10.59
C GLN A 18 0.42 5.96 -9.88
N GLU A 19 -0.87 6.27 -10.05
CA GLU A 19 -1.53 7.34 -9.30
C GLU A 19 -1.52 7.05 -7.79
N ALA A 20 -1.92 5.83 -7.39
CA ALA A 20 -1.91 5.40 -6.01
C ALA A 20 -0.50 5.44 -5.41
N GLN A 21 0.51 4.92 -6.12
CA GLN A 21 1.90 4.97 -5.67
C GLN A 21 2.35 6.41 -5.43
N ARG A 22 2.13 7.32 -6.40
CA ARG A 22 2.52 8.74 -6.27
C ARG A 22 1.83 9.41 -5.08
N TRP A 23 0.55 9.11 -4.87
CA TRP A 23 -0.19 9.65 -3.72
C TRP A 23 0.37 9.12 -2.40
N ILE A 24 0.60 7.81 -2.27
CA ILE A 24 1.18 7.21 -1.06
C ILE A 24 2.55 7.84 -0.76
N GLU A 25 3.43 7.95 -1.76
CA GLU A 25 4.76 8.57 -1.63
C GLU A 25 4.68 10.01 -1.14
N ALA A 26 3.72 10.79 -1.65
CA ALA A 26 3.50 12.17 -1.23
C ALA A 26 3.02 12.27 0.23
N VAL A 27 2.18 11.34 0.69
CA VAL A 27 1.67 11.32 2.08
C VAL A 27 2.74 10.86 3.06
N ILE A 28 3.54 9.84 2.71
CA ILE A 28 4.58 9.32 3.62
C ILE A 28 5.87 10.12 3.60
N GLY A 29 6.13 10.86 2.50
CA GLY A 29 7.35 11.63 2.27
C GLY A 29 8.55 10.77 1.86
N GLU A 30 8.31 9.54 1.40
CA GLU A 30 9.32 8.54 1.05
C GLU A 30 8.92 7.87 -0.28
N LYS A 31 9.91 7.44 -1.07
CA LYS A 31 9.68 6.75 -2.35
C LYS A 31 9.56 5.24 -2.17
N PHE A 32 8.77 4.61 -3.03
CA PHE A 32 8.77 3.14 -3.13
C PHE A 32 10.14 2.67 -3.62
N PRO A 33 10.56 1.44 -3.26
CA PRO A 33 11.82 0.88 -3.75
C PRO A 33 11.81 0.73 -5.27
N ALA A 34 12.80 1.33 -5.95
CA ALA A 34 12.81 1.48 -7.41
C ALA A 34 12.88 0.16 -8.20
N ASP A 35 13.40 -0.91 -7.59
CA ASP A 35 13.60 -2.22 -8.24
C ASP A 35 12.53 -3.26 -7.81
N VAL A 36 11.45 -2.81 -7.16
CA VAL A 36 10.42 -3.71 -6.62
C VAL A 36 9.08 -3.39 -7.27
N PRO A 37 8.37 -4.40 -7.84
CA PRO A 37 7.04 -4.18 -8.38
C PRO A 37 6.08 -3.64 -7.31
N TYR A 38 5.11 -2.81 -7.74
CA TYR A 38 4.13 -2.18 -6.85
C TYR A 38 3.48 -3.15 -5.84
N GLU A 39 3.05 -4.32 -6.32
CA GLU A 39 2.44 -5.37 -5.47
C GLU A 39 3.41 -5.92 -4.42
N HIS A 40 4.68 -6.10 -4.78
CA HIS A 40 5.72 -6.64 -3.89
C HIS A 40 6.15 -5.61 -2.84
N ALA A 41 6.16 -4.33 -3.19
CA ALA A 41 6.48 -3.25 -2.26
C ALA A 41 5.43 -3.12 -1.15
N LEU A 42 4.15 -3.40 -1.45
CA LEU A 42 3.05 -3.35 -0.49
C LEU A 42 2.87 -4.66 0.29
N ARG A 43 3.42 -5.78 -0.19
CA ARG A 43 3.17 -7.13 0.33
C ARG A 43 3.51 -7.33 1.79
N ASN A 44 4.51 -6.61 2.32
CA ASN A 44 4.91 -6.73 3.73
C ASN A 44 4.11 -5.82 4.68
N GLY A 45 3.21 -4.98 4.15
CA GLY A 45 2.36 -4.07 4.90
C GLY A 45 3.06 -2.85 5.52
N ILE A 46 4.40 -2.75 5.47
CA ILE A 46 5.13 -1.66 6.14
C ILE A 46 4.75 -0.29 5.58
N ILE A 47 4.70 -0.17 4.25
CA ILE A 47 4.31 1.07 3.57
C ILE A 47 2.88 1.47 3.95
N LEU A 48 1.97 0.50 4.03
CA LEU A 48 0.58 0.72 4.42
C LEU A 48 0.47 1.18 5.87
N CYS A 49 1.21 0.56 6.79
CA CYS A 49 1.23 1.01 8.18
C CYS A 49 1.77 2.44 8.33
N LYS A 50 2.85 2.78 7.60
CA LYS A 50 3.39 4.15 7.56
C LYS A 50 2.35 5.13 7.03
N LEU A 51 1.66 4.80 5.94
CA LEU A 51 0.59 5.61 5.36
C LEU A 51 -0.51 5.89 6.39
N MET A 52 -1.02 4.85 7.05
CA MET A 52 -2.06 5.01 8.05
C MET A 52 -1.62 5.88 9.23
N ASN A 53 -0.39 5.71 9.73
CA ASN A 53 0.15 6.55 10.80
C ASN A 53 0.40 8.00 10.37
N ARG A 54 0.53 8.30 9.07
CA ARG A 54 0.59 9.68 8.55
C ARG A 54 -0.79 10.32 8.48
N LEU A 55 -1.81 9.55 8.09
CA LEU A 55 -3.19 10.02 8.03
C LEU A 55 -3.79 10.21 9.43
N GLN A 56 -3.53 9.26 10.32
CA GLN A 56 -3.96 9.29 11.71
C GLN A 56 -2.80 8.89 12.63
N PRO A 57 -2.09 9.86 13.22
CA PRO A 57 -0.96 9.58 14.09
C PRO A 57 -1.33 8.64 15.24
N GLY A 58 -0.57 7.55 15.39
CA GLY A 58 -0.74 6.59 16.47
C GLY A 58 -1.82 5.54 16.28
N ILE A 59 -2.43 5.42 15.08
CA ILE A 59 -3.43 4.39 14.79
C ILE A 59 -2.84 2.98 14.80
N ILE A 60 -1.59 2.82 14.32
CA ILE A 60 -0.86 1.55 14.34
C ILE A 60 0.33 1.70 15.29
N SER A 61 0.19 1.09 16.47
CA SER A 61 1.18 1.17 17.55
C SER A 61 2.45 0.37 17.27
N LYS A 62 2.36 -0.69 16.47
CA LYS A 62 3.47 -1.61 16.19
C LYS A 62 3.48 -2.00 14.72
N VAL A 63 4.65 -1.86 14.10
CA VAL A 63 4.91 -2.29 12.72
C VAL A 63 6.00 -3.34 12.74
N ASN A 64 5.74 -4.51 12.15
CA ASN A 64 6.75 -5.55 12.01
C ASN A 64 7.65 -5.22 10.81
N ILE A 65 8.93 -4.92 11.07
CA ILE A 65 9.93 -4.57 10.05
C ILE A 65 10.95 -5.69 9.78
N SER A 66 10.89 -6.78 10.55
CA SER A 66 11.81 -7.92 10.44
C SER A 66 11.18 -9.21 10.97
N GLY A 67 11.71 -10.35 10.54
CA GLY A 67 11.25 -11.69 10.90
C GLY A 67 10.75 -12.48 9.69
N GLY A 68 10.10 -13.62 9.94
CA GLY A 68 9.51 -14.45 8.89
C GLY A 68 8.23 -13.83 8.31
N ASP A 69 7.80 -14.31 7.15
CA ASP A 69 6.63 -13.80 6.41
C ASP A 69 5.37 -13.67 7.27
N TYR A 70 5.16 -14.59 8.21
CA TYR A 70 4.00 -14.56 9.11
C TYR A 70 3.91 -13.27 9.94
N LYS A 71 5.05 -12.65 10.33
CA LYS A 71 5.03 -11.38 11.07
C LYS A 71 4.62 -10.21 10.20
N PHE A 72 4.91 -10.26 8.91
CA PHE A 72 4.48 -9.22 7.98
C PHE A 72 2.98 -9.31 7.69
N MET A 73 2.36 -10.48 7.84
CA MET A 73 0.91 -10.63 7.71
C MET A 73 0.15 -9.83 8.77
N ASP A 74 0.67 -9.73 10.01
CA ASP A 74 0.09 -8.86 11.06
C ASP A 74 0.02 -7.38 10.66
N ASN A 75 0.85 -6.92 9.73
CA ASN A 75 0.80 -5.53 9.26
C ASN A 75 -0.42 -5.26 8.33
N ILE A 76 -1.05 -6.32 7.79
CA ILE A 76 -2.15 -6.25 6.81
C ILE A 76 -3.45 -6.85 7.39
N SER A 77 -3.42 -7.30 8.64
CA SER A 77 -4.55 -7.97 9.31
C SER A 77 -5.73 -7.04 9.59
#